data_AF-A0A2V3IE49-F1
#
_entry.id   AF-A0A2V3IE49-F1
#
_cell.length_a   1.000
_cell.length_b   1.000
_cell.length_c   1.000
_cell.angle_alpha   90.00
_cell.angle_beta   90.00
_cell.angle_gamma   90.00
#
_symmetry.space_group_name_H-M   'P 1'
#
loop_
_entity.id
_entity.type
_entity.pdbx_description
1 polymer ?
#
loop_
_entity_poly.entity_id
_entity_poly.type
_entity_poly.pdbx_seq_one_letter_code
_entity_poly.pdbx_strand_id
1 'polypeptide(L)'
;MAGGMGVRKNVHIEEWAGFRENCEHVFKFSKANWARLAVFGIAVPVGLYVWITKEMLSEGHSVGLGPERLGYQRKYMGFPPAEKKEEK
;
A
#
# COMPACT_ATOMS: atom_id res chain seq x y z
N MET A 1 -27.00 -21.15 27.64
CA MET A 1 -26.85 -19.82 27.03
C MET A 1 -28.22 -19.35 26.55
N ALA A 2 -28.98 -18.72 27.43
CA ALA A 2 -30.25 -18.10 27.05
C ALA A 2 -29.94 -16.73 26.42
N GLY A 3 -30.32 -16.55 25.15
CA GLY A 3 -30.10 -15.31 24.40
C GLY A 3 -31.16 -15.19 23.33
N GLY A 4 -32.34 -14.74 23.75
CA GLY A 4 -33.49 -14.52 22.89
C GLY A 4 -33.22 -13.39 21.90
N MET A 5 -33.24 -13.74 20.62
CA MET A 5 -33.69 -12.86 19.55
C MET A 5 -34.58 -13.72 18.68
N GLY A 6 -35.87 -13.40 18.62
CA GLY A 6 -36.90 -14.09 17.83
C GLY A 6 -36.72 -13.87 16.32
N VAL A 7 -35.50 -13.93 15.83
CA VAL A 7 -35.16 -13.80 14.42
C VAL A 7 -35.30 -15.18 13.79
N ARG A 8 -36.15 -15.28 12.77
CA ARG A 8 -36.23 -16.48 11.93
C ARG A 8 -34.90 -16.61 11.19
N LYS A 9 -34.03 -17.48 11.66
CA LYS A 9 -32.76 -17.81 10.99
C LYS A 9 -33.08 -18.37 9.60
N ASN A 10 -32.51 -17.73 8.59
CA ASN A 10 -32.55 -18.25 7.22
C ASN A 10 -31.27 -19.04 6.99
N VAL A 11 -31.41 -20.35 6.78
CA VAL A 11 -30.28 -21.28 6.58
C VAL A 11 -29.36 -20.78 5.46
N HIS A 12 -29.91 -20.28 4.36
CA HIS A 12 -29.11 -19.80 3.23
C HIS A 12 -28.31 -18.54 3.56
N ILE A 13 -28.83 -17.67 4.42
CA ILE A 13 -28.11 -16.45 4.84
C ILE A 13 -26.98 -16.81 5.81
N GLU A 14 -27.26 -17.72 6.74
CA GLU A 14 -26.27 -18.20 7.72
C GLU A 14 -25.13 -18.97 7.03
N GLU A 15 -25.43 -19.83 6.06
CA GLU A 15 -24.42 -20.53 5.26
C GLU A 15 -23.61 -19.57 4.39
N TRP A 16 -24.27 -18.59 3.75
CA TRP A 16 -23.60 -17.57 2.95
C TRP A 16 -22.66 -16.70 3.81
N ALA A 17 -23.11 -16.27 4.97
CA ALA A 17 -22.30 -15.51 5.92
C ALA A 17 -21.12 -16.35 6.43
N GLY A 18 -21.38 -17.59 6.86
CA GLY A 18 -20.36 -18.51 7.35
C GLY A 18 -19.30 -18.85 6.30
N PHE A 19 -19.68 -18.97 5.02
CA PHE A 19 -18.71 -19.17 3.94
C PHE A 19 -17.76 -17.97 3.78
N ARG A 20 -18.27 -16.74 3.93
CA ARG A 20 -17.45 -15.52 3.79
C ARG A 20 -16.48 -15.34 4.95
N GLU A 21 -16.93 -15.67 6.16
CA GLU A 21 -16.10 -15.62 7.35
C GLU A 21 -14.98 -16.67 7.32
N ASN A 22 -15.18 -17.79 6.61
CA ASN A 22 -14.21 -18.89 6.51
C ASN A 22 -13.51 -18.97 5.14
N CYS A 23 -13.47 -17.87 4.38
CA CYS A 23 -12.89 -17.87 3.04
C CYS A 23 -11.39 -18.24 3.03
N GLU A 24 -10.65 -18.02 4.12
CA GLU A 24 -9.26 -18.45 4.25
C GLU A 24 -9.09 -19.97 4.20
N HIS A 25 -10.05 -20.73 4.71
CA HIS A 25 -9.99 -22.20 4.74
C HIS A 25 -10.25 -22.83 3.37
N VAL A 26 -11.02 -22.14 2.52
CA VAL A 26 -11.37 -22.59 1.18
C VAL A 26 -10.39 -22.05 0.13
N PHE A 27 -9.57 -21.06 0.48
CA PHE A 27 -8.63 -20.44 -0.43
C PHE A 27 -7.59 -21.44 -0.94
N LYS A 28 -7.37 -21.42 -2.27
CA LYS A 28 -6.37 -22.26 -2.94
C LYS A 28 -5.52 -21.41 -3.87
N PHE A 29 -4.22 -21.66 -3.89
CA PHE A 29 -3.31 -21.07 -4.87
C PHE A 29 -3.54 -21.69 -6.25
N SER A 30 -4.43 -21.07 -7.02
CA SER A 30 -4.67 -21.40 -8.43
C SER A 30 -4.02 -20.37 -9.35
N LYS A 31 -3.84 -20.69 -10.63
CA LYS A 31 -3.32 -19.73 -11.62
C LYS A 31 -4.16 -18.44 -11.67
N ALA A 32 -5.48 -18.57 -11.54
CA ALA A 32 -6.38 -17.41 -11.50
C ALA A 32 -6.20 -16.57 -10.22
N ASN A 33 -6.01 -17.19 -9.07
CA ASN A 33 -5.77 -16.45 -7.81
C ASN A 33 -4.40 -15.79 -7.80
N TRP A 34 -3.38 -16.45 -8.35
CA TRP A 34 -2.06 -15.84 -8.57
C TRP A 34 -2.12 -14.63 -9.49
N ALA A 35 -2.88 -14.70 -10.59
CA ALA A 35 -3.08 -13.55 -11.48
C ALA A 35 -3.75 -12.38 -10.74
N ARG A 36 -4.77 -12.65 -9.91
CA ARG A 36 -5.43 -11.62 -9.09
C ARG A 36 -4.49 -11.00 -8.07
N LEU A 37 -3.70 -11.82 -7.37
CA LEU A 37 -2.69 -11.33 -6.43
C LEU A 37 -1.63 -10.48 -7.11
N ALA A 38 -1.14 -10.89 -8.28
CA ALA A 38 -0.15 -10.13 -9.03
C ALA A 38 -0.71 -8.77 -9.50
N VAL A 39 -1.94 -8.74 -10.02
CA VAL A 39 -2.55 -7.51 -10.51
C VAL A 39 -2.90 -6.57 -9.35
N PHE A 40 -3.70 -7.02 -8.39
CA PHE A 40 -4.22 -6.14 -7.35
C PHE A 40 -3.25 -5.96 -6.17
N GLY A 41 -2.40 -6.94 -5.90
CA GLY A 41 -1.42 -6.86 -4.83
C GLY A 41 -0.13 -6.13 -5.22
N ILE A 42 0.25 -6.16 -6.51
CA ILE A 42 1.54 -5.60 -6.96
C ILE A 42 1.35 -4.57 -8.07
N ALA A 43 0.78 -4.97 -9.21
CA ALA A 43 0.79 -4.12 -10.41
C ALA A 43 0.05 -2.81 -10.19
N VAL A 44 -1.14 -2.85 -9.57
CA VAL A 44 -1.94 -1.64 -9.32
C VAL A 44 -1.26 -0.70 -8.31
N PRO A 45 -0.87 -1.13 -7.09
CA PRO A 45 -0.19 -0.25 -6.15
C PRO A 45 1.11 0.35 -6.69
N VAL A 46 1.93 -0.45 -7.37
CA VAL A 46 3.20 0.01 -7.95
C VAL A 46 2.97 0.97 -9.10
N GLY A 47 2.02 0.66 -9.99
CA GLY A 47 1.66 1.54 -11.10
C GLY A 47 1.17 2.91 -10.62
N LEU A 48 0.29 2.92 -9.62
CA LEU A 48 -0.19 4.16 -8.99
C LEU A 48 0.95 4.94 -8.33
N TYR A 49 1.80 4.27 -7.54
CA TYR A 49 2.95 4.92 -6.91
C TYR A 49 3.86 5.59 -7.93
N VAL A 50 4.23 4.87 -8.98
CA VAL A 50 5.12 5.40 -10.02
C VAL A 50 4.45 6.54 -10.79
N TRP A 51 3.17 6.41 -11.11
CA TRP A 51 2.44 7.45 -11.84
C TRP A 51 2.34 8.75 -11.03
N ILE A 52 1.87 8.67 -9.79
CA ILE A 52 1.78 9.82 -8.87
C ILE A 52 3.15 10.43 -8.64
N THR A 53 4.18 9.62 -8.40
CA THR A 53 5.53 10.13 -8.16
C THR A 53 6.08 10.88 -9.38
N LYS A 54 5.77 10.42 -10.59
CA LYS A 54 6.17 11.11 -11.82
C LYS A 54 5.43 12.43 -12.00
N GLU A 55 4.13 12.45 -11.75
CA GLU A 55 3.29 13.66 -11.83
C GLU A 55 3.78 14.72 -10.84
N MET A 56 3.93 14.34 -9.57
CA MET A 56 4.46 15.21 -8.53
C MET A 56 5.86 15.73 -8.86
N LEU A 57 6.76 14.90 -9.41
CA LEU A 57 8.09 15.35 -9.83
C LEU A 57 8.01 16.37 -10.98
N SER A 58 7.08 16.19 -11.92
CA SER A 58 6.88 17.11 -13.04
C SER A 58 6.34 18.48 -12.59
N GLU A 59 5.55 18.50 -11.51
CA GLU A 59 5.06 19.71 -10.85
C GLU A 59 6.12 20.38 -9.95
N GLY A 60 7.29 19.77 -9.79
CA GLY A 60 8.38 20.29 -8.96
C GLY A 60 8.27 19.92 -7.47
N HIS A 61 7.34 19.03 -7.11
CA HIS A 61 7.26 18.48 -5.76
C HIS A 61 8.41 17.49 -5.50
N SER A 62 9.00 17.58 -4.32
CA SER A 62 10.09 16.71 -3.91
C SER A 62 9.58 15.35 -3.41
N VAL A 63 9.18 14.50 -4.33
CA VAL A 63 8.72 13.13 -4.05
C VAL A 63 9.83 12.11 -4.33
N GLY A 64 10.04 11.16 -3.43
CA GLY A 64 11.04 10.08 -3.60
C GLY A 64 12.50 10.51 -3.58
N LEU A 65 12.78 11.81 -3.45
CA LEU A 65 14.13 12.35 -3.29
C LEU A 65 14.53 12.21 -1.81
N GLY A 66 15.63 11.48 -1.56
CA GLY A 66 16.25 11.48 -0.24
C GLY A 66 16.54 12.91 0.24
N PRO A 67 16.65 13.15 1.56
CA PRO A 67 16.71 14.49 2.16
C PRO A 67 17.79 15.42 1.56
N GLU A 68 18.81 14.85 0.93
CA GLU A 68 19.90 15.59 0.28
C GLU A 68 19.46 16.42 -0.94
N ARG A 69 18.48 15.95 -1.73
CA ARG A 69 18.02 16.68 -2.93
C ARG A 69 16.86 17.63 -2.67
N LEU A 70 16.27 17.59 -1.47
CA LEU A 70 15.25 18.53 -1.01
C LEU A 70 15.81 19.93 -0.65
N GLY A 71 17.12 20.14 -0.78
CA GLY A 71 17.76 21.34 -0.22
C GLY A 71 17.69 21.37 1.31
N TYR A 72 17.34 20.24 1.95
CA TYR A 72 17.44 20.08 3.40
C TYR A 72 18.93 20.08 3.74
N GLN A 73 19.44 21.27 4.00
CA GLN A 73 20.77 21.46 4.56
C GLN A 73 20.88 20.47 5.73
N ARG A 74 21.94 19.65 5.77
CA ARG A 74 22.33 18.79 6.90
C ARG A 74 22.62 19.60 8.20
N LYS A 75 22.08 20.82 8.32
CA LYS A 75 22.27 21.77 9.41
C LYS A 75 21.78 21.23 10.75
N TYR A 76 20.91 20.23 10.75
CA TYR A 76 20.34 19.63 11.95
C TYR A 76 20.93 18.27 12.35
N MET A 77 21.90 17.74 11.59
CA MET A 77 22.44 16.39 11.81
C MET A 77 23.91 16.37 12.26
N GLY A 78 24.47 17.52 12.65
CA GLY A 78 25.81 17.61 13.25
C GLY A 78 26.99 17.35 12.31
N PHE A 79 26.74 17.15 11.01
CA PHE A 79 27.80 17.00 10.01
C PHE A 79 28.13 18.36 9.38
N PRO A 80 29.42 18.75 9.29
CA PRO A 80 29.80 20.03 8.71
C PRO A 80 29.38 20.11 7.23
N PRO A 81 28.97 21.29 6.74
CA PRO A 81 28.59 21.48 5.35
C PRO A 81 29.80 21.22 4.44
N ALA A 82 29.57 20.50 3.34
CA ALA A 82 30.61 20.24 2.35
C ALA A 82 31.07 21.56 1.72
N GLU A 83 32.35 21.90 1.91
CA GLU A 83 32.98 23.07 1.31
C GLU A 83 32.88 22.96 -0.22
N LYS A 84 32.27 23.97 -0.86
CA LYS A 84 32.36 24.12 -2.30
C LYS A 84 33.80 24.50 -2.64
N LYS A 85 34.53 23.62 -3.31
CA LYS A 85 35.78 24.00 -3.96
C LYS A 85 35.43 24.91 -5.14
N GLU A 86 35.70 26.19 -4.99
CA GLU A 86 35.71 27.13 -6.10
C GLU A 86 36.87 26.75 -7.03
N GLU A 87 36.51 26.34 -8.25
CA GLU A 87 37.45 26.09 -9.32
C GLU A 87 37.89 27.46 -9.88
N LYS A 88 39.20 27.75 -9.79
CA LYS A 88 39.84 28.96 -10.31
C LYS A 88 40.33 28.73 -11.73
#